data_AF-A0A068SS23-F1
#
_entry.id   AF-A0A068SS23-F1
#
_cell.length_a   1.000
_cell.length_b   1.000
_cell.length_c   1.000
_cell.angle_alpha   90.00
_cell.angle_beta   90.00
_cell.angle_gamma   90.00
#
_symmetry.space_group_name_H-M   'P 1'
#
loop_
_entity.id
_entity.type
_entity.pdbx_description
1 polymer ?
#
loop_
_entity_poly.entity_id
_entity_poly.type
_entity_poly.pdbx_seq_one_letter_code
_entity_poly.pdbx_strand_id
1 'polypeptide(L)'
;MIDLAHDVASDEFARLFRMLSAVNKEAESLQLSTVVHLTNMALLQLSLDWEGTSPENERSVKLNAIFRSKTKIALDEDGPRT
;
A
#
# COMPACT_ATOMS: atom_id res chain seq x y z
N MET A 1 -4.26 26.45 -0.26
CA MET A 1 -5.34 25.62 0.33
C MET A 1 -5.39 24.20 -0.26
N ILE A 2 -4.41 23.79 -1.10
CA ILE A 2 -4.42 22.49 -1.80
C ILE A 2 -3.60 21.41 -1.04
N ASP A 3 -2.73 21.77 -0.09
CA ASP A 3 -1.85 20.82 0.62
C ASP A 3 -2.55 19.92 1.65
N LEU A 4 -3.46 20.48 2.45
CA LEU A 4 -3.98 19.77 3.63
C LEU A 4 -4.79 18.51 3.28
N ALA A 5 -5.49 18.50 2.14
CA ALA A 5 -6.25 17.34 1.70
C ALA A 5 -5.34 16.23 1.14
N HIS A 6 -4.20 16.60 0.54
CA HIS A 6 -3.23 15.65 0.03
C HIS A 6 -2.48 14.97 1.19
N ASP A 7 -2.09 15.76 2.19
CA ASP A 7 -1.40 15.26 3.40
C ASP A 7 -2.30 14.31 4.22
N VAL A 8 -3.57 14.67 4.45
CA VAL A 8 -4.52 13.81 5.19
C VAL A 8 -4.77 12.49 4.46
N ALA A 9 -4.90 12.55 3.13
CA ALA A 9 -5.01 11.33 2.34
C ALA A 9 -3.73 10.49 2.51
N SER A 10 -2.55 11.10 2.53
CA SER A 10 -1.24 10.41 2.58
C SER A 10 -1.08 9.68 3.91
N ASP A 11 -1.46 10.33 5.01
CA ASP A 11 -1.47 9.73 6.33
C ASP A 11 -2.44 8.54 6.43
N GLU A 12 -3.65 8.67 5.86
CA GLU A 12 -4.64 7.58 5.84
C GLU A 12 -4.14 6.39 5.02
N PHE A 13 -3.58 6.64 3.84
CA PHE A 13 -2.95 5.63 3.01
C PHE A 13 -1.81 4.92 3.75
N ALA A 14 -0.85 5.65 4.30
CA ALA A 14 0.30 5.09 5.01
C ALA A 14 -0.14 4.26 6.23
N ARG A 15 -1.16 4.73 6.96
CA ARG A 15 -1.74 3.99 8.09
C ARG A 15 -2.37 2.67 7.65
N LEU A 16 -3.23 2.68 6.63
CA LEU A 16 -3.89 1.48 6.13
C LEU A 16 -2.88 0.50 5.54
N PHE A 17 -1.89 1.00 4.80
CA PHE A 17 -0.85 0.19 4.18
C PHE A 17 0.00 -0.53 5.23
N ARG A 18 0.44 0.17 6.29
CA ARG A 18 1.20 -0.42 7.40
C ARG A 18 0.38 -1.47 8.15
N MET A 19 -0.90 -1.20 8.40
CA MET A 19 -1.80 -2.14 9.06
C MET A 19 -1.97 -3.43 8.23
N LEU A 20 -2.25 -3.32 6.94
CA LEU A 20 -2.37 -4.49 6.05
C LEU A 20 -1.04 -5.24 5.91
N SER A 21 0.08 -4.54 5.88
CA SER A 21 1.42 -5.16 5.85
C SER A 21 1.70 -5.98 7.10
N ALA A 22 1.30 -5.49 8.28
CA ALA A 22 1.41 -6.23 9.54
C ALA A 22 0.52 -7.48 9.56
N VAL A 23 -0.72 -7.37 9.08
CA VAL A 23 -1.63 -8.52 8.92
C VAL A 23 -1.06 -9.55 7.96
N ASN A 24 -0.49 -9.12 6.83
CA ASN A 24 0.12 -10.03 5.85
C ASN A 24 1.29 -10.81 6.47
N LYS A 25 2.17 -10.12 7.20
CA LYS A 25 3.32 -10.74 7.88
C LYS A 25 2.89 -11.77 8.93
N GLU A 26 1.83 -11.47 9.68
CA GLU A 26 1.28 -12.43 10.66
C GLU A 26 0.59 -13.62 9.97
N ALA A 27 -0.15 -13.37 8.87
CA ALA A 27 -0.75 -14.45 8.09
C ALA A 27 0.30 -15.38 7.46
N GLU A 28 1.44 -14.84 7.02
CA GLU A 28 2.59 -15.60 6.54
C GLU A 28 3.19 -16.48 7.64
N SER A 29 3.37 -15.95 8.86
CA SER A 29 3.91 -16.70 10.00
C SER A 29 3.03 -17.89 10.39
N LEU A 30 1.71 -17.73 10.25
CA LEU A 30 0.68 -18.74 10.52
C LEU A 30 0.37 -19.64 9.31
N GLN A 31 1.04 -19.45 8.16
CA GLN A 31 0.83 -20.19 6.91
C GLN A 31 -0.61 -20.13 6.37
N LEU A 32 -1.31 -19.02 6.62
CA LEU A 32 -2.68 -18.79 6.16
C LEU A 32 -2.70 -18.27 4.72
N SER A 33 -2.40 -19.15 3.76
CA SER A 33 -2.16 -18.81 2.35
C SER A 33 -3.28 -17.98 1.68
N THR A 34 -4.55 -18.27 1.98
CA THR A 34 -5.68 -17.48 1.47
C THR A 34 -5.68 -16.05 2.03
N VAL A 35 -5.37 -15.88 3.31
CA VAL A 35 -5.30 -14.56 3.96
C VAL A 35 -4.13 -13.75 3.40
N VAL A 36 -2.97 -14.40 3.20
CA VAL A 36 -1.80 -13.79 2.53
C VAL A 36 -2.17 -13.31 1.13
N HIS A 37 -2.84 -14.14 0.34
CA HIS A 37 -3.24 -13.76 -1.02
C HIS A 37 -4.20 -12.55 -1.01
N LEU A 38 -5.25 -12.59 -0.20
CA LEU A 38 -6.23 -11.50 -0.09
C LEU A 38 -5.59 -10.20 0.41
N THR A 39 -4.67 -10.28 1.37
CA THR A 39 -3.99 -9.10 1.91
C THR A 39 -3.05 -8.47 0.89
N ASN A 40 -2.35 -9.28 0.09
CA ASN A 40 -1.55 -8.79 -1.04
C ASN A 40 -2.42 -8.09 -2.10
N MET A 41 -3.62 -8.60 -2.38
CA MET A 41 -4.58 -7.93 -3.29
C MET A 41 -5.08 -6.61 -2.70
N ALA A 42 -5.38 -6.57 -1.40
CA ALA A 42 -5.79 -5.33 -0.73
C ALA A 42 -4.69 -4.26 -0.74
N LEU A 43 -3.43 -4.66 -0.52
CA LEU A 43 -2.26 -3.77 -0.59
C LEU A 43 -2.04 -3.21 -2.00
N LEU A 44 -2.24 -4.03 -3.04
CA LEU A 44 -2.18 -3.57 -4.42
C LEU A 44 -3.32 -2.60 -4.73
N GLN A 45 -4.57 -2.93 -4.39
CA GLN A 45 -5.73 -2.08 -4.61
C GLN A 45 -5.56 -0.72 -3.94
N LEU A 46 -5.16 -0.71 -2.67
CA LEU A 46 -4.91 0.52 -1.91
C LEU A 46 -3.86 1.42 -2.60
N SER A 47 -2.81 0.81 -3.17
CA SER A 47 -1.76 1.54 -3.90
C SER A 47 -2.25 2.13 -5.23
N LEU A 48 -3.20 1.45 -5.89
CA LEU A 48 -3.80 1.90 -7.14
C LEU A 48 -4.84 3.00 -6.91
N ASP A 49 -5.66 2.85 -5.88
CA ASP A 49 -6.64 3.86 -5.47
C ASP A 49 -5.94 5.19 -5.12
N TRP A 50 -4.79 5.11 -4.43
CA TRP A 50 -3.96 6.28 -4.15
C TRP A 50 -3.50 7.02 -5.42
N GLU A 51 -3.12 6.27 -6.46
CA GLU A 51 -2.69 6.81 -7.75
C GLU A 51 -3.88 7.13 -8.69
N GLY A 52 -5.12 6.90 -8.26
CA GLY A 52 -6.31 7.02 -9.11
C GLY A 52 -6.24 6.15 -10.36
N THR A 53 -5.54 5.01 -10.30
CA THR A 53 -5.25 4.15 -11.45
C THR A 53 -6.17 2.94 -11.46
N SER A 54 -6.86 2.69 -12.58
CA SER A 54 -7.62 1.46 -12.76
C SER A 54 -6.73 0.33 -13.32
N PRO A 55 -6.68 -0.86 -12.69
CA PRO A 55 -5.82 -1.96 -13.12
C PRO A 55 -6.24 -2.57 -14.47
N GLU A 56 -7.51 -2.43 -14.87
CA GLU A 56 -8.08 -3.11 -16.03
C GLU A 56 -7.48 -2.69 -17.39
N ASN A 57 -6.81 -1.53 -17.43
CA ASN A 57 -6.18 -1.00 -18.63
C ASN A 57 -4.65 -0.90 -18.54
N GLU A 58 -4.03 -1.44 -17.48
CA GLU A 58 -2.65 -1.16 -17.15
C GLU A 58 -1.74 -2.38 -17.24
N ARG A 59 -0.51 -2.19 -17.74
CA ARG A 59 0.47 -3.26 -17.86
C ARG A 59 0.97 -3.69 -16.48
N SER A 60 1.14 -5.00 -16.27
CA SER A 60 1.62 -5.56 -14.98
C SER A 60 2.94 -4.95 -14.50
N VAL A 61 3.84 -4.56 -15.41
CA VAL A 61 5.09 -3.87 -15.07
C VAL A 61 4.83 -2.52 -14.39
N LYS A 62 3.84 -1.76 -14.87
CA LYS A 62 3.47 -0.46 -14.31
C LYS A 62 2.76 -0.63 -12.96
N LEU A 63 1.87 -1.61 -12.83
CA LEU A 63 1.24 -1.96 -11.55
C LEU A 63 2.28 -2.31 -10.47
N ASN A 64 3.28 -3.11 -10.84
CA ASN A 64 4.39 -3.45 -9.94
C ASN A 64 5.25 -2.24 -9.56
N ALA A 65 5.46 -1.30 -10.50
CA ALA A 65 6.21 -0.07 -10.23
C ALA A 65 5.44 0.84 -9.26
N ILE A 66 4.13 1.02 -9.47
CA ILE A 66 3.25 1.76 -8.55
C ILE A 66 3.33 1.14 -7.16
N PHE A 67 3.10 -0.16 -7.07
CA PHE A 67 3.13 -0.87 -5.79
C PHE A 67 4.44 -0.65 -5.03
N ARG A 68 5.60 -0.88 -5.68
CA ARG A 68 6.92 -0.66 -5.05
C ARG A 68 7.13 0.76 -4.57
N SER A 69 6.73 1.74 -5.38
CA SER A 69 6.86 3.15 -5.01
C SER A 69 6.02 3.47 -3.78
N LYS A 70 4.82 2.90 -3.67
CA LYS A 70 3.90 3.12 -2.56
C LYS A 70 4.29 2.41 -1.28
N THR A 71 4.81 1.19 -1.40
CA THR A 71 5.48 0.51 -0.29
C THR A 71 6.59 1.38 0.30
N LYS A 72 7.41 2.01 -0.56
CA LYS A 72 8.49 2.88 -0.09
C LYS A 72 7.93 4.07 0.69
N ILE A 73 6.93 4.78 0.17
CA ILE A 73 6.33 5.94 0.87
C ILE A 73 5.76 5.53 2.23
N ALA A 74 4.95 4.47 2.26
CA ALA A 74 4.28 4.03 3.48
C ALA A 74 5.22 3.50 4.57
N LEU A 75 6.41 3.02 4.20
CA LEU A 75 7.39 2.45 5.13
C LEU A 75 8.54 3.42 5.46
N ASP A 76 8.90 4.35 4.56
CA ASP A 76 9.95 5.33 4.79
C ASP A 76 9.48 6.51 5.66
N GLU A 77 8.17 6.76 5.80
CA GLU A 77 7.65 7.72 6.79
C GLU A 77 7.87 7.28 8.26
N ASP A 78 8.31 6.05 8.50
CA ASP A 78 8.83 5.57 9.81
C ASP A 78 10.38 5.65 9.91
N GLY A 79 11.08 6.22 8.93
CA GLY A 79 12.51 6.54 9.00
C GLY A 79 12.76 7.70 9.98
N PRO A 80 13.89 7.69 10.74
CA PRO A 80 14.01 8.50 11.94
C PRO A 80 13.92 9.99 11.59
N ARG A 81 12.98 10.68 12.25
CA ARG A 81 13.01 12.13 12.37
C ARG A 81 14.23 12.51 13.24
N THR A 82 15.42 12.46 12.66
CA THR A 82 16.64 13.09 13.20
C THR A 82 16.75 14.51 12.72
#